data_AF-A0AAQ3QRK6-F1
#
_entry.id   AF-A0AAQ3QRK6-F1
#
_cell.length_a   1.000
_cell.length_b   1.000
_cell.length_c   1.000
_cell.angle_alpha   90.00
_cell.angle_beta   90.00
_cell.angle_gamma   90.00
#
_symmetry.space_group_name_H-M   'P 1'
#
loop_
_entity.id
_entity.type
_entity.pdbx_description
1 polymer ?
#
loop_
_entity_poly.entity_id
_entity_poly.type
_entity_poly.pdbx_seq_one_letter_code
_entity_poly.pdbx_strand_id
1 'polypeptide(L)' 'MGKLKKLVEEGKVKYIGLSEASADTIRRAHAVHPISALQMEWSLWTRKIEKEIVPLCSS' A
#
# COMPACT_ATOMS: atom_id res chain seq x y z
N MET A 1 2.18 17.01 -6.10
CA MET A 1 3.08 15.84 -6.08
C MET A 1 3.27 15.36 -4.65
N GLY A 2 3.10 14.06 -4.38
CA GLY A 2 3.06 13.51 -3.01
C GLY A 2 4.36 13.70 -2.22
N LYS A 3 4.25 14.11 -0.95
CA LYS A 3 5.40 14.42 -0.09
C LYS A 3 6.37 13.23 0.09
N LEU A 4 5.82 12.02 0.23
CA LEU A 4 6.62 10.80 0.38
C LEU A 4 7.42 10.45 -0.89
N LYS A 5 6.85 10.68 -2.08
CA LYS A 5 7.56 10.48 -3.36
C LYS A 5 8.84 11.33 -3.42
N LYS A 6 8.78 12.58 -2.99
CA LYS A 6 9.96 13.46 -2.94
C LYS A 6 11.05 12.91 -2.02
N LEU A 7 10.66 12.32 -0.88
CA LEU A 7 11.63 11.72 0.04
C LEU A 7 12.33 10.49 -0.57
N VAL A 8 11.64 9.75 -1.46
CA VAL A 8 12.27 8.67 -2.24
C VAL A 8 13.25 9.25 -3.26
N GLU A 9 12.83 10.28 -4.01
CA GLU A 9 13.68 10.96 -5.00
C GLU A 9 14.93 11.61 -4.36
N GLU A 10 14.79 12.16 -3.16
CA GLU A 10 15.90 12.70 -2.36
C GLU A 10 16.77 11.63 -1.69
N GLY A 11 16.42 10.34 -1.84
CA GLY A 11 17.16 9.21 -1.24
C GLY A 11 17.03 9.09 0.28
N LYS A 12 16.10 9.84 0.90
CA LYS A 12 15.87 9.83 2.36
C LYS A 12 15.14 8.58 2.83
N VAL A 13 14.33 7.99 1.96
CA VAL A 13 13.67 6.70 2.17
C VAL A 13 13.77 5.87 0.89
N LYS A 14 13.81 4.54 1.03
CA LYS A 14 13.93 3.65 -0.14
C LYS A 14 12.57 3.27 -0.73
N TYR A 15 11.57 3.08 0.12
CA TYR A 15 10.28 2.51 -0.26
C TYR A 15 9.14 3.16 0.51
N ILE A 16 7.93 3.08 -0.05
CA ILE A 16 6.70 3.56 0.57
C ILE A 16 5.79 2.37 0.85
N GLY A 17 5.25 2.31 2.07
CA GLY A 17 4.21 1.36 2.46
C GLY A 17 2.97 2.07 2.95
N LEU A 18 1.84 1.35 2.96
CA LEU A 18 0.58 1.79 3.55
C LEU A 18 0.17 0.84 4.67
N SER A 19 -0.68 1.32 5.57
CA SER A 19 -1.24 0.57 6.69
C SER A 19 -2.75 0.76 6.69
N GLU A 20 -3.49 -0.34 6.86
CA GLU A 20 -4.95 -0.35 7.03
C GLU A 20 -5.72 0.40 5.92
N ALA A 21 -5.20 0.35 4.69
CA ALA A 21 -5.72 1.14 3.56
C ALA A 21 -6.78 0.37 2.76
N SER A 22 -7.83 1.09 2.34
CA SER A 22 -8.84 0.55 1.44
C SER A 22 -8.31 0.34 0.02
N ALA A 23 -8.98 -0.50 -0.76
CA ALA A 23 -8.64 -0.79 -2.15
C ALA A 23 -8.57 0.46 -3.05
N ASP A 24 -9.48 1.42 -2.84
CA ASP A 24 -9.46 2.73 -3.51
C ASP A 24 -8.20 3.54 -3.14
N THR A 25 -7.90 3.61 -1.85
CA THR A 25 -6.72 4.33 -1.34
C THR A 25 -5.44 3.73 -1.91
N ILE A 26 -5.35 2.41 -1.96
CA ILE A 26 -4.20 1.69 -2.53
C ILE A 26 -4.02 2.05 -4.01
N ARG A 27 -5.08 1.99 -4.83
CA ARG A 27 -5.02 2.35 -6.25
C ARG A 27 -4.56 3.79 -6.47
N ARG A 28 -5.17 4.73 -5.75
CA ARG A 28 -4.82 6.16 -5.88
C ARG A 28 -3.38 6.43 -5.45
N ALA A 29 -2.93 5.82 -4.36
CA ALA A 29 -1.56 5.97 -3.88
C ALA A 29 -0.54 5.35 -4.85
N HIS A 30 -0.81 4.13 -5.32
CA HIS A 30 0.05 3.42 -6.27
C HIS A 30 0.14 4.14 -7.63
N ALA A 31 -0.91 4.83 -8.07
CA ALA A 31 -0.90 5.68 -9.25
C ALA A 31 0.01 6.92 -9.12
N VAL A 32 0.29 7.38 -7.89
CA VAL A 32 1.20 8.51 -7.62
C VAL A 32 2.65 8.06 -7.50
N HIS A 33 2.89 6.97 -6.78
CA HIS A 33 4.19 6.32 -6.62
C HIS A 33 3.99 4.85 -6.21
N PRO A 34 4.82 3.90 -6.70
CA PRO A 34 4.69 2.49 -6.34
C PRO A 34 4.67 2.25 -4.82
N ILE A 35 3.65 1.53 -4.35
CA ILE A 35 3.55 1.08 -2.97
C ILE A 35 4.18 -0.30 -2.86
N SER A 36 5.24 -0.41 -2.05
CA SER A 36 6.05 -1.62 -1.92
C SER A 36 5.52 -2.60 -0.88
N ALA A 37 4.74 -2.12 0.09
CA ALA A 37 4.17 -2.95 1.15
C ALA A 37 2.82 -2.42 1.62
N LEU A 38 1.92 -3.33 1.96
CA LEU A 38 0.67 -3.04 2.65
C LEU A 38 0.64 -3.85 3.95
N GLN A 39 0.43 -3.17 5.07
CA GLN A 39 0.21 -3.79 6.37
C GLN A 39 -1.29 -3.80 6.67
N MET A 40 -1.82 -4.97 7.03
CA MET A 40 -3.23 -5.20 7.33
C MET A 40 -3.39 -6.20 8.47
N GLU A 41 -4.50 -6.13 9.19
CA GLU A 41 -4.94 -7.23 10.06
C GLU A 41 -5.33 -8.47 9.24
N TRP A 42 -4.54 -9.54 9.38
CA TRP A 42 -4.83 -10.85 8.78
C TRP A 42 -4.42 -11.98 9.73
N SER A 43 -5.39 -12.81 10.10
CA SER A 43 -5.18 -13.96 10.99
C SER A 43 -6.19 -15.07 10.69
N LEU A 44 -6.12 -16.18 11.42
CA LEU A 44 -7.13 -17.25 11.34
C LEU A 44 -8.54 -16.76 11.66
N TRP A 45 -8.67 -15.72 12.49
CA TRP A 45 -9.94 -15.14 12.91
C TRP A 45 -10.36 -13.92 12.08
N THR A 46 -9.41 -13.24 11.44
CA THR A 46 -9.66 -12.04 10.64
C THR A 46 -9.20 -12.27 9.19
N ARG A 47 -10.15 -12.60 8.31
CA ARG A 47 -9.89 -12.94 6.89
C ARG A 47 -10.57 -11.99 5.88
N LYS A 48 -11.00 -10.80 6.34
CA LYS A 48 -11.79 -9.84 5.53
C LYS A 48 -11.07 -9.38 4.27
N ILE A 49 -9.74 -9.29 4.33
CA ILE A 49 -8.89 -8.75 3.27
C ILE A 49 -8.76 -9.67 2.04
N GLU A 50 -9.08 -10.96 2.17
CA GLU A 50 -8.83 -11.97 1.14
C GLU A 50 -9.66 -11.79 -0.13
N LYS A 51 -10.83 -11.15 -0.02
CA LYS A 51 -11.73 -10.96 -1.17
C LYS A 51 -11.31 -9.81 -2.08
N GLU A 52 -10.65 -8.79 -1.54
CA GLU A 52 -10.45 -7.53 -2.26
C GLU A 52 -9.00 -7.03 -2.21
N ILE A 53 -8.38 -7.07 -1.04
CA ILE A 53 -7.05 -6.51 -0.83
C ILE A 53 -5.95 -7.49 -1.27
N VAL A 54 -6.05 -8.77 -0.91
CA VAL A 54 -5.04 -9.77 -1.31
C VAL A 54 -4.96 -9.91 -2.83
N PRO A 55 -6.07 -10.05 -3.59
CA PRO A 55 -6.01 -10.12 -5.04
C PRO A 55 -5.44 -8.85 -5.67
N LEU A 56 -5.78 -7.67 -5.13
CA LEU A 56 -5.25 -6.39 -5.58
C LEU A 56 -3.73 -6.27 -5.44
N CYS A 57 -3.16 -6.79 -4.35
CA CYS A 57 -1.72 -6.73 -4.13
C CYS A 57 -0.94 -7.85 -4.83
N SER A 58 -1.64 -8.82 -5.43
CA SER A 58 -1.05 -9.98 -6.10
C SER A 58 -1.05 -9.85 -7.63
N SER A 59 -1.64 -8.79 -8.18
CA SER A 59 -1.67 -8.46 -9.61
C SER A 59 -0.49 -7.60 -10.02
#